data_AF-A0A6C0FB36-F1
#
_entry.id   AF-A0A6C0FB36-F1
#
_cell.length_a   1.000
_cell.length_b   1.000
_cell.length_c   1.000
_cell.angle_alpha   90.00
_cell.angle_beta   90.00
_cell.angle_gamma   90.00
#
_symmetry.space_group_name_H-M   'P 1'
#
loop_
_entity.id
_entity.type
_entity.pdbx_description
1 polymer ?
#
loop_
_entity_poly.entity_id
_entity_poly.type
_entity_poly.pdbx_seq_one_letter_code
_entity_poly.pdbx_strand_id
1 'polypeptide(L)'
;MNLIGMANITRVPIEWLITRGQQIKVFSQITYETRLCNVLVPSWDKKESDEKFLGATVLHANKGAYFEAVSGLDFASLYPSIMIAFNLCYSTMVLPKDLEKVKKMNHTIETIEWEQKDDETGEKIKQTYHFVQNIQGILPRILDKLWKQRKAVKKLMKNANKNGDATLEGIYNAEQLAIKVSMNSVYGFTGATNGFLPMKPIASSVTAKGRHLIEITKNHCEKTFECEVVYGDTDSCYVKFVARDKDGSVIKPEEPGYMQEIFRLSELAANSCNEHLYKKPVELEFEKVMYPFMLFTKKRYAYLEWVNPDKSDHLDAKGIHLVRRDVCPYVQDISKVVLDTLFYERNINKAKELAEKAVGDLITNKVPVNKLKLSKTLRTGYKCSKCHIQENDIGQCGCPNKIPTINLPHVQLAKRLKEQNSIDPPQSGERIPYVFIEGTGLQHERVQHPELLTSSQKIDGLYYLDHQLRVPLETLLELVLTPENGYEHGTAEIFEKGVFGETISLLKKASQERDIRYKNTQRIEAAAAFTPGMHVKRKIKANEFTNGIVKHVDLEEARVTVLLETGKTCNIFPDSLSLSTFSDSLSSLSSSSSIFRDSLSLSSSSTAAAIRPTL
;
A
#
# COMPACT_ATOMS: atom_id res chain seq x y z
N MET A 1 5.42 28.19 -16.43
CA MET A 1 6.23 28.97 -15.45
C MET A 1 6.93 28.09 -14.42
N ASN A 2 6.24 27.16 -13.73
CA ASN A 2 6.86 26.32 -12.67
C ASN A 2 8.08 25.51 -13.12
N LEU A 3 8.07 24.96 -14.35
CA LEU A 3 9.24 24.25 -14.91
C LEU A 3 10.44 25.18 -15.13
N ILE A 4 10.19 26.44 -15.52
CA ILE A 4 11.26 27.44 -15.70
C ILE A 4 11.87 27.78 -14.34
N GLY A 5 11.03 28.03 -13.31
CA GLY A 5 11.49 28.26 -11.95
C GLY A 5 12.35 27.10 -11.43
N MET A 6 11.85 25.86 -11.56
CA MET A 6 12.58 24.67 -11.15
C MET A 6 13.90 24.48 -11.92
N ALA A 7 13.92 24.73 -13.23
CA ALA A 7 15.12 24.66 -14.05
C ALA A 7 16.18 25.68 -13.59
N ASN A 8 15.74 26.91 -13.27
CA ASN A 8 16.61 27.96 -12.76
C ASN A 8 17.18 27.62 -11.37
N ILE A 9 16.35 27.07 -10.48
CA ILE A 9 16.76 26.66 -9.13
C ILE A 9 17.75 25.49 -9.19
N THR A 10 17.41 24.46 -9.97
CA THR A 10 18.19 23.21 -10.02
C THR A 10 19.32 23.21 -11.05
N ARG A 11 19.41 24.26 -11.87
CA ARG A 11 20.44 24.45 -12.90
C ARG A 11 20.46 23.31 -13.92
N VAL A 12 19.31 22.90 -14.41
CA VAL A 12 19.19 21.85 -15.46
C VAL A 12 18.39 22.35 -16.65
N PRO A 13 18.62 21.81 -17.86
CA PRO A 13 17.73 22.04 -19.00
C PRO A 13 16.28 21.68 -18.65
N ILE A 14 15.32 22.46 -19.17
CA ILE A 14 13.89 22.26 -18.89
C ILE A 14 13.43 20.84 -19.27
N GLU A 15 13.95 20.30 -20.38
CA GLU A 15 13.66 18.95 -20.85
C GLU A 15 13.97 17.88 -19.78
N TRP A 16 15.05 18.05 -19.02
CA TRP A 16 15.46 17.08 -18.00
C TRP A 16 14.51 17.03 -16.80
N LEU A 17 13.68 18.06 -16.61
CA LEU A 17 12.64 18.01 -15.58
C LEU A 17 11.56 16.97 -15.90
N ILE A 18 11.40 16.61 -17.18
CA ILE A 18 10.43 15.64 -17.68
C ILE A 18 11.11 14.29 -17.92
N THR A 19 12.31 14.28 -18.50
CA THR A 19 12.98 13.05 -18.96
C THR A 19 13.92 12.42 -17.93
N ARG A 20 14.27 13.13 -16.84
CA ARG A 20 15.24 12.66 -15.83
C ARG A 20 14.69 12.78 -14.40
N GLY A 21 15.29 12.01 -13.50
CA GLY A 21 14.94 11.96 -12.07
C GLY A 21 15.52 13.11 -11.23
N GLN A 22 15.42 13.00 -9.90
CA GLN A 22 15.89 14.04 -8.97
C GLN A 22 17.42 14.08 -8.81
N GLN A 23 18.12 12.95 -9.01
CA GLN A 23 19.57 12.88 -8.77
C GLN A 23 20.37 13.87 -9.63
N ILE A 24 20.00 14.05 -10.89
CA ILE A 24 20.71 14.97 -11.80
C ILE A 24 20.57 16.44 -11.35
N LYS A 25 19.42 16.78 -10.74
CA LYS A 25 19.12 18.13 -10.25
C LYS A 25 19.98 18.48 -9.04
N VAL A 26 20.20 17.53 -8.14
CA VAL A 26 21.10 17.71 -6.99
C VAL A 26 22.54 17.74 -7.47
N PHE A 27 22.93 16.82 -8.36
CA PHE A 27 24.28 16.75 -8.89
C PHE A 27 24.69 18.04 -9.63
N SER A 28 23.80 18.62 -10.45
CA SER A 28 24.05 19.89 -11.13
C SER A 28 24.30 21.06 -10.16
N GLN A 29 23.54 21.13 -9.05
CA GLN A 29 23.77 22.15 -8.03
C GLN A 29 25.12 21.95 -7.31
N ILE A 30 25.50 20.70 -7.03
CA ILE A 30 26.80 20.39 -6.43
C ILE A 30 27.92 20.83 -7.38
N THR A 31 27.90 20.42 -8.65
CA THR A 31 28.96 20.77 -9.60
C THR A 31 29.07 22.27 -9.85
N TYR A 32 27.94 22.99 -9.83
CA TYR A 32 27.92 24.45 -9.90
C TYR A 32 28.60 25.09 -8.68
N GLU A 33 28.23 24.70 -7.46
CA GLU A 33 28.83 25.28 -6.25
C GLU A 33 30.29 24.88 -6.05
N THR A 34 30.69 23.67 -6.45
CA THR A 34 32.10 23.25 -6.36
C THR A 34 32.96 24.02 -7.36
N ARG A 35 32.44 24.32 -8.56
CA ARG A 35 33.13 25.20 -9.53
C ARG A 35 33.39 26.59 -8.93
N LEU A 36 32.42 27.17 -8.22
CA LEU A 36 32.60 28.47 -7.56
C LEU A 36 33.64 28.43 -6.43
N CYS A 37 33.84 27.27 -5.81
CA CYS A 37 34.81 27.09 -4.73
C CYS A 37 36.18 26.57 -5.20
N ASN A 38 36.38 26.41 -6.52
CA ASN A 38 37.57 25.75 -7.08
C ASN A 38 37.82 24.34 -6.51
N VAL A 39 36.73 23.57 -6.31
CA VAL A 39 36.76 22.19 -5.82
C VAL A 39 36.32 21.25 -6.94
N LEU A 40 36.97 20.08 -7.02
CA LEU A 40 36.62 19.02 -7.97
C LEU A 40 35.67 18.00 -7.33
N VAL A 41 34.72 17.50 -8.12
CA VAL A 41 33.85 16.39 -7.74
C VAL A 41 34.50 15.09 -8.23
N PRO A 42 34.72 14.10 -7.35
CA PRO A 42 35.31 12.83 -7.78
C PRO A 42 34.31 12.03 -8.63
N SER A 43 34.83 11.32 -9.63
CA SER A 43 34.09 10.33 -10.40
C SER A 43 34.49 8.94 -9.92
N TRP A 44 33.74 8.38 -8.98
CA TRP A 44 33.95 7.01 -8.51
C TRP A 44 33.17 6.02 -9.37
N ASP A 45 33.75 4.85 -9.61
CA ASP A 45 32.99 3.73 -10.14
C ASP A 45 31.87 3.37 -9.15
N LYS A 46 30.69 3.04 -9.69
CA LYS A 46 29.54 2.63 -8.89
C LYS A 46 29.92 1.37 -8.12
N LYS A 47 30.19 1.52 -6.82
CA LYS A 47 30.30 0.37 -5.91
C LYS A 47 28.89 -0.08 -5.56
N GLU A 48 28.57 -1.33 -5.90
CA GLU A 48 27.42 -2.01 -5.30
C GLU A 48 27.70 -2.13 -3.79
N SER A 49 26.87 -1.48 -2.98
CA SER A 49 26.97 -1.51 -1.52
C SER A 49 25.57 -1.75 -0.95
N ASP A 50 25.34 -2.96 -0.46
CA ASP A 50 24.07 -3.33 0.17
C ASP A 50 23.89 -2.78 1.59
N GLU A 51 24.86 -2.01 2.11
CA GLU A 51 24.82 -1.47 3.46
C GLU A 51 23.56 -0.61 3.67
N LYS A 52 22.64 -1.09 4.50
CA LYS A 52 21.50 -0.29 4.96
C LYS A 52 21.93 0.51 6.18
N PHE A 53 21.39 1.72 6.33
CA PHE A 53 21.59 2.52 7.54
C PHE A 53 20.27 2.71 8.28
N LEU A 54 20.37 2.97 9.59
CA LEU A 54 19.18 3.22 10.42
C LEU A 54 18.47 4.50 9.99
N GLY A 55 17.21 4.35 9.57
CA GLY A 55 16.34 5.44 9.15
C GLY A 55 15.81 6.32 10.30
N ALA A 56 14.74 7.04 10.03
CA ALA A 56 14.04 7.84 11.04
C ALA A 56 13.48 6.97 12.19
N THR A 57 13.43 7.51 13.40
CA THR A 57 12.62 6.92 14.47
C THR A 57 11.18 7.35 14.32
N VAL A 58 10.29 6.39 14.56
CA VAL A 58 8.90 6.65 14.89
C VAL A 58 8.74 6.31 16.36
N LEU A 59 8.37 7.29 17.18
CA LEU A 59 8.14 7.10 18.61
C LEU A 59 7.10 5.99 18.84
N HIS A 60 7.01 5.51 20.08
CA HIS A 60 5.91 4.63 20.45
C HIS A 60 4.59 5.34 20.15
N ALA A 61 3.65 4.61 19.55
CA ALA A 61 2.32 5.12 19.26
C ALA A 61 1.42 4.67 20.40
N ASN A 62 0.94 5.61 21.21
CA ASN A 62 -0.07 5.32 22.21
C ASN A 62 -1.39 5.12 21.46
N LYS A 63 -1.69 3.88 21.08
CA LYS A 63 -2.89 3.53 20.31
C LYS A 63 -4.14 3.93 21.12
N GLY A 64 -5.06 4.65 20.50
CA GLY A 64 -6.27 5.13 21.19
C GLY A 64 -7.15 6.04 20.36
N ALA A 65 -8.42 6.14 20.76
CA ALA A 65 -9.35 7.18 20.31
C ALA A 65 -9.29 8.33 21.32
N TYR A 66 -8.69 9.44 20.90
CA TYR A 66 -8.55 10.65 21.67
C TYR A 66 -9.71 11.60 21.37
N PHE A 67 -10.60 11.73 22.35
CA PHE A 67 -11.64 12.76 22.39
C PHE A 67 -11.20 13.99 23.21
N GLU A 68 -9.89 14.21 23.26
CA GLU A 68 -9.22 15.41 23.73
C GLU A 68 -8.37 15.95 22.57
N ALA A 69 -8.10 17.25 22.55
CA ALA A 69 -7.31 17.86 21.49
C ALA A 69 -5.84 17.42 21.54
N VAL A 70 -5.31 17.02 20.39
CA VAL A 70 -3.90 16.65 20.22
C VAL A 70 -3.25 17.63 19.25
N SER A 71 -2.14 18.22 19.66
CA SER A 71 -1.47 19.29 18.92
C SER A 71 -0.33 18.73 18.08
N GLY A 72 -0.30 19.09 16.80
CA GLY A 72 0.77 18.73 15.87
C GLY A 72 1.88 19.78 15.87
N LEU A 73 3.03 19.41 16.43
CA LEU A 73 4.26 20.21 16.36
C LEU A 73 5.18 19.57 15.30
N ASP A 74 5.54 20.30 14.24
CA ASP A 74 6.31 19.77 13.10
C ASP A 74 7.61 20.56 12.87
N PHE A 75 8.70 19.87 12.57
CA PHE A 75 9.97 20.51 12.27
C PHE A 75 9.96 21.09 10.85
N ALA A 76 10.25 22.38 10.73
CA ALA A 76 10.39 23.04 9.44
C ALA A 76 11.56 22.43 8.64
N SER A 77 11.26 21.56 7.67
CA SER A 77 12.25 20.88 6.81
C SER A 77 13.41 20.27 7.61
N LEU A 78 13.11 19.34 8.51
CA LEU A 78 14.03 18.75 9.48
C LEU A 78 15.40 18.35 8.91
N TYR A 79 15.45 17.53 7.85
CA TYR A 79 16.72 17.03 7.34
C TYR A 79 17.60 18.12 6.73
N PRO A 80 17.08 18.99 5.84
CA PRO A 80 17.82 20.17 5.41
C PRO A 80 18.33 21.05 6.54
N SER A 81 17.52 21.32 7.57
CA SER A 81 17.92 22.20 8.67
C SER A 81 19.00 21.56 9.55
N ILE A 82 18.96 20.25 9.80
CA ILE A 82 20.03 19.49 10.45
C ILE A 82 21.34 19.59 9.65
N MET A 83 21.29 19.37 8.34
CA MET A 83 22.49 19.43 7.49
C MET A 83 23.14 20.82 7.55
N ILE A 84 22.34 21.89 7.57
CA ILE A 84 22.84 23.26 7.73
C ILE A 84 23.40 23.46 9.14
N ALA A 85 22.63 23.17 10.19
CA ALA A 85 22.99 23.45 11.58
C ALA A 85 24.27 22.73 12.01
N PHE A 86 24.45 21.47 11.59
CA PHE A 86 25.60 20.65 11.95
C PHE A 86 26.65 20.55 10.83
N ASN A 87 26.52 21.39 9.79
CA ASN A 87 27.47 21.51 8.68
C ASN A 87 27.82 20.17 8.01
N LEU A 88 26.82 19.32 7.78
CA LEU A 88 27.00 17.96 7.26
C LEU A 88 27.20 17.97 5.75
N CYS A 89 28.42 17.65 5.30
CA CYS A 89 28.80 17.73 3.90
C CYS A 89 29.93 16.74 3.56
N TYR A 90 30.05 16.35 2.29
CA TYR A 90 31.20 15.64 1.74
C TYR A 90 32.52 16.35 2.07
N SER A 91 32.55 17.68 1.93
CA SER A 91 33.75 18.51 2.09
C SER A 91 34.13 18.80 3.55
N THR A 92 33.26 18.47 4.51
CA THR A 92 33.49 18.73 5.94
C THR A 92 33.65 17.45 6.74
N MET A 93 33.34 16.29 6.15
CA MET A 93 33.52 14.99 6.76
C MET A 93 35.00 14.68 6.95
N VAL A 94 35.37 14.23 8.15
CA VAL A 94 36.73 13.88 8.52
C VAL A 94 36.82 12.37 8.72
N LEU A 95 37.75 11.73 8.00
CA LEU A 95 38.01 10.31 8.20
C LEU A 95 38.69 10.09 9.56
N PRO A 96 38.44 8.97 10.26
CA PRO A 96 39.02 8.71 11.58
C PRO A 96 40.55 8.85 11.61
N LYS A 97 41.23 8.39 10.56
CA LYS A 97 42.70 8.49 10.41
C LYS A 97 43.22 9.93 10.35
N ASP A 98 42.40 10.87 9.89
CA ASP A 98 42.78 12.27 9.68
C ASP A 98 42.33 13.17 10.85
N LEU A 99 41.57 12.64 11.81
CA LEU A 99 40.97 13.40 12.91
C LEU A 99 42.01 14.19 13.72
N GLU A 100 43.10 13.52 14.13
CA GLU A 100 44.15 14.16 14.93
C GLU A 100 44.90 15.23 14.13
N LYS A 101 45.08 15.03 12.82
CA LYS A 101 45.68 16.03 11.94
C LYS A 101 44.77 17.27 11.83
N VAL A 102 43.48 17.06 11.65
CA VAL A 102 42.49 18.15 11.51
C VAL A 102 42.34 18.93 12.81
N LYS A 103 42.34 18.26 13.97
CA LYS A 103 42.36 18.93 15.28
C LYS A 103 43.60 19.82 15.46
N LYS A 104 44.79 19.35 15.06
CA LYS A 104 46.03 20.14 15.08
C LYS A 104 45.99 21.38 14.18
N MET A 105 45.12 21.40 13.17
CA MET A 105 44.89 22.54 12.28
C MET A 105 43.87 23.55 12.84
N ASN A 106 43.54 23.49 14.14
CA ASN A 106 42.59 24.38 14.82
C ASN A 106 41.17 24.37 14.22
N HIS A 107 40.73 23.23 13.66
CA HIS A 107 39.35 23.05 13.23
C HIS A 107 38.45 22.61 14.37
N THR A 108 37.27 23.25 14.47
CA THR A 108 36.20 22.79 15.36
C THR A 108 35.53 21.56 14.76
N ILE A 109 35.42 20.48 15.52
CA ILE A 109 34.83 19.21 15.07
C ILE A 109 33.54 18.93 15.84
N GLU A 110 32.47 18.65 15.11
CA GLU A 110 31.26 18.02 15.63
C GLU A 110 31.42 16.51 15.48
N THR A 111 31.24 15.77 16.59
CA THR A 111 31.23 14.31 16.58
C THR A 111 29.80 13.83 16.79
N ILE A 112 29.32 12.98 15.89
CA ILE A 112 27.98 12.40 15.93
C ILE A 112 28.12 10.90 16.16
N GLU A 113 27.59 10.45 17.31
CA GLU A 113 27.68 9.05 17.72
C GLU A 113 26.29 8.48 18.03
N TRP A 114 26.06 7.22 17.67
CA TRP A 114 24.87 6.48 18.09
C TRP A 114 25.16 4.97 18.07
N GLU A 115 24.29 4.21 18.74
CA GLU A 115 24.26 2.76 18.65
C GLU A 115 23.16 2.32 17.70
N GLN A 116 23.49 1.39 16.80
CA GLN A 116 22.52 0.69 15.97
C GLN A 116 22.56 -0.79 16.34
N LYS A 117 21.39 -1.40 16.50
CA LYS A 117 21.29 -2.86 16.63
C LYS A 117 21.35 -3.48 15.24
N ASP A 118 22.21 -4.45 15.04
CA ASP A 118 22.25 -5.28 13.84
C ASP A 118 21.02 -6.20 13.85
N ASP A 119 20.27 -6.21 12.76
CA ASP A 119 19.05 -7.00 12.62
C ASP A 119 19.34 -8.51 12.48
N GLU A 120 20.53 -8.89 12.00
CA GLU A 120 20.93 -10.29 11.76
C GLU A 120 21.63 -10.89 12.97
N THR A 121 22.55 -10.15 13.60
CA THR A 121 23.36 -10.64 14.72
C THR A 121 22.82 -10.22 16.08
N GLY A 122 21.98 -9.18 16.13
CA GLY A 122 21.49 -8.59 17.38
C GLY A 122 22.53 -7.76 18.15
N GLU A 123 23.76 -7.65 17.64
CA GLU A 123 24.85 -6.90 18.26
C GLU A 123 24.63 -5.39 18.15
N LYS A 124 25.14 -4.65 19.13
CA LYS A 124 25.12 -3.19 19.13
C LYS A 124 26.37 -2.67 18.44
N ILE A 125 26.20 -2.09 17.25
CA ILE A 125 27.27 -1.46 16.48
C ILE A 125 27.28 0.03 16.80
N LYS A 126 28.39 0.51 17.35
CA LYS A 126 28.61 1.95 17.55
C LYS A 126 29.04 2.60 16.23
N GLN A 127 28.33 3.64 15.84
CA GLN A 127 28.65 4.47 14.68
C GLN A 127 29.15 5.83 15.16
N THR A 128 30.29 6.29 14.65
CA THR A 128 30.89 7.58 14.98
C THR A 128 31.35 8.27 13.70
N TYR A 129 30.90 9.51 13.48
CA TYR A 129 31.32 10.34 12.35
C TYR A 129 31.68 11.77 12.80
N HIS A 130 32.62 12.39 12.10
CA HIS A 130 33.19 13.69 12.47
C HIS A 130 33.04 14.70 11.33
N PHE A 131 32.64 15.93 11.67
CA PHE A 131 32.42 17.01 10.71
C PHE A 131 33.05 18.33 11.18
N VAL A 132 33.85 18.95 10.32
CA VAL A 132 34.39 20.31 10.53
C VAL A 132 33.23 21.31 10.60
N GLN A 133 33.24 22.22 11.56
CA GLN A 133 32.18 23.22 11.79
C GLN A 133 32.55 24.64 11.38
N ASN A 134 33.85 24.99 11.39
CA ASN A 134 34.32 26.35 11.12
C ASN A 134 34.55 26.68 9.63
N ILE A 135 34.31 25.72 8.73
CA ILE A 135 34.34 25.93 7.28
C ILE A 135 33.00 25.48 6.70
N GLN A 136 32.24 26.39 6.07
CA GLN A 136 30.93 26.04 5.51
C GLN A 136 31.06 25.03 4.37
N GLY A 137 30.39 23.88 4.52
CA GLY A 137 30.32 22.85 3.49
C GLY A 137 29.48 23.24 2.28
N ILE A 138 29.71 22.53 1.16
CA ILE A 138 28.96 22.73 -0.09
C ILE A 138 27.46 22.43 0.07
N LEU A 139 27.08 21.30 0.68
CA LEU A 139 25.66 20.96 0.85
C LEU A 139 24.93 21.97 1.76
N PRO A 140 25.45 22.34 2.95
CA PRO A 140 24.88 23.42 3.76
C PRO A 140 24.70 24.73 2.99
N ARG A 141 25.66 25.10 2.13
CA ARG A 141 25.55 26.31 1.30
C ARG A 141 24.41 26.23 0.28
N ILE A 142 24.26 25.10 -0.42
CA ILE A 142 23.14 24.87 -1.34
C ILE A 142 21.82 24.97 -0.59
N LEU A 143 21.71 24.25 0.53
CA LEU A 143 20.51 24.18 1.34
C LEU A 143 20.14 25.53 1.93
N ASP A 144 21.10 26.34 2.39
CA ASP A 144 20.85 27.69 2.90
C ASP A 144 20.32 28.64 1.82
N LYS A 145 20.84 28.55 0.58
CA LYS A 145 20.31 29.30 -0.58
C LYS A 145 18.86 28.91 -0.87
N LEU A 146 18.59 27.61 -0.97
CA LEU A 146 17.24 27.08 -1.21
C LEU A 146 16.28 27.45 -0.07
N TRP A 147 16.74 27.39 1.17
CA TRP A 147 15.96 27.76 2.35
C TRP A 147 15.53 29.23 2.32
N LYS A 148 16.47 30.14 2.07
CA LYS A 148 16.21 31.58 1.94
C LYS A 148 15.24 31.88 0.80
N GLN A 149 15.44 31.25 -0.36
CA GLN A 149 14.52 31.36 -1.49
C GLN A 149 13.11 30.88 -1.15
N ARG A 150 12.99 29.71 -0.51
CA ARG A 150 11.69 29.17 -0.08
C ARG A 150 10.98 30.09 0.89
N LYS A 151 11.70 30.70 1.84
CA LYS A 151 11.13 31.68 2.78
C LYS A 151 10.63 32.93 2.06
N ALA A 152 11.36 33.43 1.06
CA ALA A 152 10.93 34.54 0.23
C ALA A 152 9.67 34.20 -0.57
N VAL A 153 9.62 33.03 -1.23
CA VAL A 153 8.46 32.57 -2.00
C VAL A 153 7.24 32.39 -1.09
N LYS A 154 7.39 31.80 0.09
CA LYS A 154 6.30 31.70 1.09
C LYS A 154 5.76 33.08 1.49
N LYS A 155 6.61 34.11 1.60
CA LYS A 155 6.17 35.48 1.88
C LYS A 155 5.36 36.07 0.72
N LEU A 156 5.79 35.85 -0.51
CA LEU A 156 5.06 36.26 -1.72
C LEU A 156 3.71 35.55 -1.83
N MET A 157 3.68 34.23 -1.55
CA MET A 157 2.45 33.43 -1.50
C MET A 157 1.44 33.98 -0.49
N LYS A 158 1.88 34.31 0.73
CA LYS A 158 1.01 34.93 1.75
C LYS A 158 0.48 36.29 1.31
N ASN A 159 1.30 37.10 0.62
CA ASN A 159 0.85 38.40 0.10
C ASN A 159 -0.17 38.25 -1.04
N ALA A 160 0.03 37.28 -1.94
CA ALA A 160 -0.93 36.99 -3.01
C ALA A 160 -2.30 36.55 -2.45
N ASN A 161 -2.30 35.68 -1.44
CA ASN A 161 -3.51 35.27 -0.72
C ASN A 161 -4.23 36.48 -0.09
N LYS A 162 -3.50 37.34 0.63
CA LYS A 162 -4.06 38.58 1.21
C LYS A 162 -4.68 39.53 0.17
N ASN A 163 -4.15 39.53 -1.05
CA ASN A 163 -4.64 40.34 -2.15
C ASN A 163 -5.77 39.66 -2.94
N GLY A 164 -6.17 38.43 -2.58
CA GLY A 164 -7.22 37.68 -3.27
C GLY A 164 -6.81 37.11 -4.63
N ASP A 165 -5.51 37.09 -4.97
CA ASP A 165 -5.02 36.54 -6.24
C ASP A 165 -4.72 35.04 -6.11
N ALA A 166 -5.78 34.23 -6.24
CA ALA A 166 -5.70 32.78 -6.14
C ALA A 166 -4.78 32.14 -7.20
N THR A 167 -4.64 32.76 -8.37
CA THR A 167 -3.78 32.24 -9.45
C THR A 167 -2.31 32.39 -9.06
N LEU A 168 -1.94 33.58 -8.62
CA LEU A 168 -0.57 33.89 -8.21
C LEU A 168 -0.18 33.13 -6.94
N GLU A 169 -1.11 33.00 -5.98
CA GLU A 169 -0.93 32.13 -4.82
C GLU A 169 -0.64 30.69 -5.23
N GLY A 170 -1.42 30.13 -6.16
CA GLY A 170 -1.21 28.78 -6.69
C GLY A 170 0.16 28.59 -7.33
N ILE A 171 0.65 29.59 -8.07
CA ILE A 171 1.99 29.59 -8.67
C ILE A 171 3.07 29.56 -7.58
N TYR A 172 3.01 30.45 -6.59
CA TYR A 172 3.99 30.50 -5.51
C TYR A 172 3.94 29.25 -4.62
N ASN A 173 2.77 28.65 -4.43
CA ASN A 173 2.65 27.38 -3.73
C ASN A 173 3.36 26.25 -4.50
N ALA A 174 3.17 26.16 -5.81
CA ALA A 174 3.88 25.18 -6.63
C ALA A 174 5.40 25.39 -6.59
N GLU A 175 5.86 26.65 -6.60
CA GLU A 175 7.29 26.98 -6.50
C GLU A 175 7.88 26.61 -5.14
N GLN A 176 7.22 26.94 -4.01
CA GLN A 176 7.75 26.56 -2.68
C GLN A 176 7.77 25.04 -2.48
N LEU A 177 6.80 24.31 -3.05
CA LEU A 177 6.78 22.84 -3.04
C LEU A 177 7.94 22.27 -3.85
N ALA A 178 8.24 22.84 -5.02
CA ALA A 178 9.37 22.43 -5.85
C ALA A 178 10.72 22.63 -5.11
N ILE A 179 10.88 23.76 -4.41
CA ILE A 179 12.06 24.01 -3.57
C ILE A 179 12.12 23.01 -2.40
N LYS A 180 11.00 22.73 -1.72
CA LYS A 180 10.91 21.73 -0.64
C LYS A 180 11.39 20.35 -1.12
N VAL A 181 10.89 19.92 -2.29
CA VAL A 181 11.27 18.63 -2.91
C VAL A 181 12.76 18.62 -3.24
N SER A 182 13.30 19.70 -3.81
CA SER A 182 14.74 19.83 -4.09
C SER A 182 15.59 19.71 -2.84
N MET A 183 15.23 20.41 -1.76
CA MET A 183 15.95 20.36 -0.48
C MET A 183 15.94 18.95 0.12
N ASN A 184 14.79 18.29 0.17
CA ASN A 184 14.68 16.92 0.66
C ASN A 184 15.45 15.92 -0.21
N SER A 185 15.55 16.20 -1.52
CA SER A 185 16.33 15.38 -2.46
C SER A 185 17.84 15.47 -2.20
N VAL A 186 18.36 16.55 -1.61
CA VAL A 186 19.80 16.66 -1.26
C VAL A 186 20.18 15.60 -0.22
N TYR A 187 19.35 15.42 0.82
CA TYR A 187 19.52 14.31 1.76
C TYR A 187 19.38 12.94 1.05
N GLY A 188 18.33 12.76 0.26
CA GLY A 188 18.12 11.50 -0.46
C GLY A 188 19.27 11.15 -1.42
N PHE A 189 19.95 12.15 -1.95
CA PHE A 189 21.11 12.00 -2.83
C PHE A 189 22.32 11.41 -2.09
N THR A 190 22.58 11.81 -0.83
CA THR A 190 23.68 11.24 -0.04
C THR A 190 23.39 9.81 0.40
N GLY A 191 22.12 9.47 0.66
CA GLY A 191 21.69 8.13 1.08
C GLY A 191 21.46 7.12 -0.06
N ALA A 192 21.45 7.55 -1.32
CA ALA A 192 21.13 6.69 -2.45
C ALA A 192 22.28 5.72 -2.77
N THR A 193 22.09 4.42 -2.54
CA THR A 193 23.06 3.37 -2.91
C THR A 193 23.47 3.46 -4.38
N ASN A 194 22.48 3.52 -5.28
CA ASN A 194 22.68 3.64 -6.73
C ASN A 194 22.58 5.13 -7.14
N GLY A 195 23.55 5.93 -6.70
CA GLY A 195 23.61 7.38 -6.96
C GLY A 195 24.91 7.82 -7.61
N PHE A 196 24.99 9.10 -8.01
CA PHE A 196 26.21 9.70 -8.57
C PHE A 196 27.32 9.87 -7.53
N LEU A 197 26.98 10.11 -6.26
CA LEU A 197 27.95 10.33 -5.18
C LEU A 197 27.39 9.85 -3.82
N PRO A 198 27.22 8.52 -3.62
CA PRO A 198 26.71 7.98 -2.37
C PRO A 198 27.63 8.31 -1.18
N MET A 199 27.04 8.75 -0.07
CA MET A 199 27.74 8.98 1.20
C MET A 199 26.79 8.71 2.38
N LYS A 200 26.58 7.42 2.63
CA LYS A 200 25.73 6.92 3.72
C LYS A 200 26.08 7.51 5.09
N PRO A 201 27.36 7.74 5.47
CA PRO A 201 27.71 8.43 6.72
C PRO A 201 26.94 9.74 6.96
N ILE A 202 26.80 10.59 5.93
CA ILE A 202 26.07 11.85 6.04
C ILE A 202 24.58 11.58 6.28
N ALA A 203 23.97 10.70 5.48
CA ALA A 203 22.56 10.35 5.63
C ALA A 203 22.25 9.74 7.01
N SER A 204 23.13 8.88 7.51
CA SER A 204 23.04 8.26 8.82
C SER A 204 23.19 9.28 9.96
N SER A 205 24.13 10.23 9.85
CA SER A 205 24.27 11.32 10.83
C SER A 205 23.05 12.24 10.87
N VAL A 206 22.43 12.50 9.71
CA VAL A 206 21.17 13.27 9.64
C VAL A 206 20.05 12.56 10.37
N THR A 207 19.85 11.25 10.11
CA THR A 207 18.78 10.50 10.80
C THR A 207 19.08 10.38 12.29
N ALA A 208 20.33 10.18 12.70
CA ALA A 208 20.73 10.15 14.11
C ALA A 208 20.40 11.45 14.85
N LYS A 209 20.76 12.61 14.28
CA LYS A 209 20.38 13.90 14.84
C LYS A 209 18.86 14.10 14.85
N GLY A 210 18.15 13.67 13.82
CA GLY A 210 16.68 13.73 13.78
C GLY A 210 16.03 12.95 14.92
N ARG A 211 16.51 11.71 15.18
CA ARG A 211 16.04 10.89 16.32
C ARG A 211 16.28 11.59 17.65
N HIS A 212 17.48 12.11 17.86
CA HIS A 212 17.85 12.83 19.07
C HIS A 212 16.99 14.09 19.27
N LEU A 213 16.72 14.85 18.20
CA LEU A 213 15.88 16.05 18.26
C LEU A 213 14.45 15.71 18.70
N ILE A 214 13.83 14.67 18.15
CA ILE A 214 12.50 14.22 18.58
C ILE A 214 12.49 13.83 20.06
N GLU A 215 13.52 13.10 20.51
CA GLU A 215 13.61 12.62 21.89
C GLU A 215 13.75 13.79 22.89
N ILE A 216 14.66 14.74 22.64
CA ILE A 216 14.80 15.91 23.52
C ILE A 216 13.55 16.80 23.48
N THR A 217 12.84 16.86 22.34
CA THR A 217 11.58 17.62 22.21
C THR A 217 10.52 17.01 23.09
N LYS A 218 10.33 15.69 23.01
CA LYS A 218 9.41 14.96 23.87
C LYS A 218 9.71 15.23 25.34
N ASN A 219 10.96 15.00 25.75
CA ASN A 219 11.36 15.13 27.15
C ASN A 219 11.20 16.56 27.68
N HIS A 220 11.47 17.57 26.84
CA HIS A 220 11.28 18.96 27.22
C HIS A 220 9.80 19.32 27.36
N CYS A 221 8.95 18.88 26.43
CA CYS A 221 7.51 19.09 26.52
C CYS A 221 6.93 18.48 27.80
N GLU A 222 7.18 17.20 28.05
CA GLU A 222 6.65 16.48 29.23
C GLU A 222 7.20 17.00 30.56
N LYS A 223 8.39 17.62 30.56
CA LYS A 223 8.98 18.23 31.76
C LYS A 223 8.48 19.65 32.03
N THR A 224 8.22 20.43 30.99
CA THR A 224 7.93 21.87 31.09
C THR A 224 6.43 22.14 31.14
N PHE A 225 5.64 21.30 30.47
CA PHE A 225 4.19 21.46 30.34
C PHE A 225 3.49 20.22 30.88
N GLU A 226 2.29 20.41 31.42
CA GLU A 226 1.40 19.31 31.79
C GLU A 226 0.81 18.70 30.51
N CYS A 227 1.54 17.76 29.92
CA CYS A 227 1.19 17.15 28.64
C CYS A 227 1.69 15.72 28.52
N GLU A 228 1.15 15.00 27.53
CA GLU A 228 1.58 13.67 27.12
C GLU A 228 1.92 13.68 25.63
N VAL A 229 3.12 13.20 25.25
CA VAL A 229 3.45 13.01 23.83
C VAL A 229 2.93 11.66 23.37
N VAL A 230 1.74 11.66 22.76
CA VAL A 230 1.02 10.44 22.36
C VAL A 230 1.62 9.75 21.12
N TYR A 231 2.30 10.52 20.27
CA TYR A 231 2.93 10.00 19.06
C TYR A 231 4.02 10.93 18.52
N GLY A 232 4.88 10.39 17.67
CA GLY A 232 5.79 11.19 16.84
C GLY A 232 6.22 10.43 15.60
N ASP A 233 6.09 11.04 14.43
CA ASP A 233 6.49 10.48 13.13
C ASP A 233 7.57 11.34 12.51
N THR A 234 8.82 10.86 12.54
CA THR A 234 9.99 11.34 11.78
C THR A 234 10.43 12.79 12.03
N ASP A 235 9.54 13.74 11.85
CA ASP A 235 9.70 15.19 11.95
C ASP A 235 8.58 15.88 12.73
N SER A 236 7.59 15.13 13.22
CA SER A 236 6.50 15.68 14.03
C SER A 236 6.34 15.01 15.39
N CYS A 237 5.89 15.78 16.38
CA CYS A 237 5.51 15.37 17.73
C CYS A 237 4.03 15.72 17.96
N TYR A 238 3.24 14.74 18.39
CA TYR A 238 1.83 14.91 18.69
C TYR A 238 1.63 14.94 20.19
N VAL A 239 1.19 16.09 20.69
CA VAL A 239 1.21 16.43 22.10
C VAL A 239 -0.21 16.69 22.59
N LYS A 240 -0.63 15.93 23.59
CA LYS A 240 -1.92 16.10 24.28
C LYS A 240 -1.68 16.97 25.51
N PHE A 241 -2.10 18.22 25.45
CA PHE A 241 -1.96 19.17 26.57
C PHE A 241 -3.17 19.12 27.50
N VAL A 242 -2.94 19.35 28.79
CA VAL A 242 -4.01 19.65 29.74
C VAL A 242 -4.30 21.15 29.69
N ALA A 243 -5.51 21.51 29.27
CA ALA A 243 -5.96 22.91 29.28
C ALA A 243 -6.40 23.32 30.69
N ARG A 244 -5.97 24.49 31.14
CA ARG A 244 -6.36 25.07 32.44
C ARG A 244 -6.84 26.50 32.29
N ASP A 245 -7.83 26.89 33.09
CA ASP A 245 -8.27 28.28 33.18
C ASP A 245 -7.33 29.09 34.10
N LYS A 246 -7.54 30.40 34.18
CA LYS A 246 -6.71 31.34 34.96
C LYS A 246 -6.67 31.04 36.45
N ASP A 247 -7.69 30.36 36.97
CA ASP A 247 -7.78 29.92 38.36
C ASP A 247 -7.10 28.56 38.60
N GLY A 248 -6.58 27.92 37.55
CA GLY A 248 -5.90 26.62 37.59
C GLY A 248 -6.83 25.42 37.44
N SER A 249 -8.15 25.62 37.28
CA SER A 249 -9.10 24.53 37.03
C SER A 249 -8.89 23.92 35.64
N VAL A 250 -9.18 22.62 35.48
CA VAL A 250 -9.03 21.92 34.19
C VAL A 250 -10.24 22.23 33.30
N ILE A 251 -9.98 22.71 32.09
CA ILE A 251 -11.00 22.98 31.07
C ILE A 251 -11.23 21.70 30.25
N LYS A 252 -12.48 21.24 30.16
CA LYS A 252 -12.83 20.08 29.33
C LYS A 252 -13.08 20.46 27.87
N PRO A 253 -12.98 19.51 26.92
CA PRO A 253 -13.18 19.79 25.50
C PRO A 253 -14.53 20.43 25.12
N GLU A 254 -15.57 20.21 25.93
CA GLU A 254 -16.91 20.80 25.74
C GLU A 254 -17.02 22.24 26.24
N GLU A 255 -16.06 22.72 27.02
CA GLU A 255 -16.12 24.01 27.70
C GLU A 255 -15.58 25.16 26.82
N PRO A 256 -16.16 26.38 26.91
CA PRO A 256 -15.65 27.55 26.19
C PRO A 256 -14.20 27.86 26.57
N GLY A 257 -13.37 28.23 25.60
CA GLY A 257 -11.97 28.58 25.86
C GLY A 257 -10.98 27.41 25.73
N TYR A 258 -11.46 26.15 25.71
CA TYR A 258 -10.60 24.97 25.60
C TYR A 258 -9.67 25.05 24.39
N MET A 259 -10.23 25.23 23.19
CA MET A 259 -9.45 25.27 21.95
C MET A 259 -8.49 26.46 21.93
N GLN A 260 -8.90 27.63 22.43
CA GLN A 260 -8.04 28.81 22.51
C GLN A 260 -6.81 28.55 23.39
N GLU A 261 -7.01 27.88 24.53
CA GLU A 261 -5.92 27.54 25.42
C GLU A 261 -4.99 26.47 24.84
N ILE A 262 -5.52 25.45 24.17
CA ILE A 262 -4.71 24.44 23.49
C ILE A 262 -3.84 25.07 22.39
N PHE A 263 -4.40 25.97 21.57
CA PHE A 263 -3.63 26.70 20.55
C PHE A 263 -2.50 27.53 21.21
N ARG A 264 -2.79 28.23 22.30
CA ARG A 264 -1.80 29.03 23.05
C ARG A 264 -0.68 28.16 23.62
N LEU A 265 -1.02 27.04 24.26
CA LEU A 265 -0.04 26.09 24.82
C LEU A 265 0.83 25.46 23.74
N SER A 266 0.25 25.14 22.58
CA SER A 266 0.98 24.56 21.45
C SER A 266 2.03 25.51 20.89
N GLU A 267 1.67 26.78 20.70
CA GLU A 267 2.60 27.81 20.23
C GLU A 267 3.70 28.09 21.28
N LEU A 268 3.32 28.14 22.56
CA LEU A 268 4.27 28.32 23.66
C LEU A 268 5.27 27.15 23.75
N ALA A 269 4.81 25.91 23.60
CA ALA A 269 5.66 24.73 23.61
C ALA A 269 6.65 24.73 22.43
N ALA A 270 6.18 25.01 21.21
CA ALA A 270 7.04 25.12 20.04
C ALA A 270 8.12 26.19 20.22
N ASN A 271 7.74 27.38 20.70
CA ASN A 271 8.66 28.49 20.97
C ASN A 271 9.68 28.15 22.06
N SER A 272 9.25 27.51 23.16
CA SER A 272 10.13 27.08 24.25
C SER A 272 11.17 26.06 23.76
N CYS A 273 10.76 25.08 22.95
CA CYS A 273 11.69 24.13 22.33
C CYS A 273 12.71 24.85 21.42
N ASN A 274 12.25 25.80 20.60
CA ASN A 274 13.09 26.58 19.70
C ASN A 274 14.13 27.45 20.42
N GLU A 275 13.80 27.97 21.59
CA GLU A 275 14.68 28.84 22.39
C GLU A 275 15.74 28.03 23.14
N HIS A 276 15.37 26.88 23.70
CA HIS A 276 16.22 26.16 24.65
C HIS A 276 16.95 24.93 24.08
N LEU A 277 16.46 24.33 22.99
CA LEU A 277 16.96 23.01 22.55
C LEU A 277 17.74 23.04 21.23
N TYR A 278 17.38 23.92 20.30
CA TYR A 278 17.79 23.74 18.90
C TYR A 278 18.85 24.73 18.43
N LYS A 279 19.82 24.19 17.69
CA LYS A 279 20.78 24.98 16.90
C LYS A 279 20.09 25.48 15.63
N LYS A 280 20.11 26.80 15.40
CA LYS A 280 19.56 27.40 14.16
C LYS A 280 20.23 26.79 12.92
N PRO A 281 19.49 26.57 11.81
CA PRO A 281 18.10 26.97 11.57
C PRO A 281 17.06 25.86 11.88
N VAL A 282 17.39 24.88 12.73
CA VAL A 282 16.37 23.91 13.18
C VAL A 282 15.29 24.67 13.95
N GLU A 283 14.04 24.44 13.57
CA GLU A 283 12.86 25.14 14.07
C GLU A 283 11.67 24.19 14.08
N LEU A 284 10.97 24.14 15.21
CA LEU A 284 9.71 23.43 15.43
C LEU A 284 8.58 24.45 15.30
N GLU A 285 7.59 24.16 14.47
CA GLU A 285 6.42 25.01 14.23
C GLU A 285 5.17 24.32 14.77
N PHE A 286 4.28 25.08 15.39
CA PHE A 286 2.92 24.60 15.64
C PHE A 286 2.14 24.63 14.33
N GLU A 287 1.68 23.47 13.86
CA GLU A 287 0.98 23.35 12.58
C GLU A 287 -0.54 23.43 12.77
N LYS A 288 -1.08 22.65 13.71
CA LYS A 288 -2.52 22.41 13.85
C LYS A 288 -2.89 21.70 15.14
N VAL A 289 -4.17 21.75 15.49
CA VAL A 289 -4.80 20.89 16.48
C VAL A 289 -5.64 19.82 15.77
N MET A 290 -5.61 18.61 16.31
CA MET A 290 -6.33 17.44 15.84
C MET A 290 -7.38 17.07 16.89
N TYR A 291 -8.67 17.27 16.57
CA TYR A 291 -9.74 17.05 17.53
C TYR A 291 -11.11 16.76 16.89
N PRO A 292 -11.70 15.57 17.07
CA PRO A 292 -11.11 14.37 17.69
C PRO A 292 -9.88 13.84 16.91
N PHE A 293 -9.16 12.89 17.51
CA PHE A 293 -8.01 12.20 16.91
C PHE A 293 -8.04 10.70 17.22
N MET A 294 -7.87 9.85 16.20
CA MET A 294 -7.78 8.40 16.37
C MET A 294 -6.43 7.90 15.85
N LEU A 295 -5.64 7.30 16.75
CA LEU A 295 -4.34 6.72 16.43
C LEU A 295 -4.42 5.20 16.48
N PHE A 296 -4.33 4.56 15.31
CA PHE A 296 -4.44 3.10 15.19
C PHE A 296 -3.08 2.42 15.38
N THR A 297 -2.10 2.84 14.58
CA THR A 297 -0.72 2.33 14.60
C THR A 297 0.22 3.37 14.01
N LYS A 298 1.53 3.09 14.01
CA LYS A 298 2.54 3.95 13.36
C LYS A 298 2.13 4.27 11.91
N LYS A 299 2.09 5.56 11.58
CA LYS A 299 1.69 6.11 10.27
C LYS A 299 0.26 5.79 9.85
N ARG A 300 -0.62 5.42 10.80
CA ARG A 300 -2.03 5.13 10.56
C ARG A 300 -2.90 5.84 11.60
N TYR A 301 -3.49 6.95 11.21
CA TYR A 301 -4.33 7.78 12.08
C TYR A 301 -5.33 8.61 11.28
N ALA A 302 -6.38 9.09 11.94
CA ALA A 302 -7.37 10.00 11.38
C ALA A 302 -7.70 11.10 12.40
N TYR A 303 -7.98 12.31 11.91
CA TYR A 303 -8.36 13.45 12.75
C TYR A 303 -9.27 14.41 12.02
N LEU A 304 -9.98 15.22 12.80
CA LEU A 304 -10.55 16.47 12.31
C LEU A 304 -9.53 17.60 12.52
N GLU A 305 -9.16 18.29 11.45
CA GLU A 305 -8.12 19.31 11.45
C GLU A 305 -8.66 20.67 11.91
N TRP A 306 -7.92 21.32 12.82
CA TRP A 306 -8.19 22.68 13.30
C TRP A 306 -6.94 23.54 13.11
N VAL A 307 -7.06 24.53 12.23
CA VAL A 307 -6.03 25.56 11.98
C VAL A 307 -6.34 26.89 12.66
N ASN A 308 -7.56 27.01 13.21
CA ASN A 308 -8.00 28.10 14.08
C ASN A 308 -8.89 27.49 15.20
N PRO A 309 -9.04 28.18 16.34
CA PRO A 309 -9.79 27.65 17.47
C PRO A 309 -11.32 27.69 17.29
N ASP A 310 -11.83 28.39 16.27
CA ASP A 310 -13.26 28.67 16.12
C ASP A 310 -13.99 27.57 15.33
N LYS A 311 -13.34 27.00 14.31
CA LYS A 311 -13.96 26.01 13.43
C LYS A 311 -12.94 24.99 12.89
N SER A 312 -13.36 23.74 12.86
CA SER A 312 -12.69 22.68 12.12
C SER A 312 -12.72 22.92 10.60
N ASP A 313 -11.67 22.46 9.94
CA ASP A 313 -11.54 22.55 8.48
C ASP A 313 -12.11 21.30 7.79
N HIS A 314 -11.39 20.17 7.88
CA HIS A 314 -11.80 18.92 7.25
C HIS A 314 -11.26 17.69 7.99
N LEU A 315 -11.85 16.52 7.70
CA LEU A 315 -11.35 15.24 8.18
C LEU A 315 -10.17 14.80 7.31
N ASP A 316 -9.04 14.51 7.94
CA ASP A 316 -7.82 14.02 7.30
C ASP A 316 -7.48 12.63 7.83
N ALA A 317 -6.91 11.81 6.96
CA ALA A 317 -6.65 10.39 7.19
C ALA A 317 -5.29 10.02 6.61
N LYS A 318 -4.39 9.52 7.46
CA LYS A 318 -3.02 9.13 7.07
C LYS A 318 -2.88 7.62 7.14
N GLY A 319 -2.46 7.01 6.04
CA GLY A 319 -2.05 5.60 5.94
C GLY A 319 -3.12 4.52 6.19
N ILE A 320 -4.35 4.90 6.57
CA ILE A 320 -5.49 4.00 6.68
C ILE A 320 -6.10 3.67 5.31
N HIS A 321 -6.91 2.61 5.26
CA HIS A 321 -7.51 2.08 4.04
C HIS A 321 -8.30 3.10 3.22
N LEU A 322 -8.89 4.11 3.87
CA LEU A 322 -9.63 5.20 3.22
C LEU A 322 -8.85 5.90 2.10
N VAL A 323 -7.55 6.17 2.31
CA VAL A 323 -6.70 6.91 1.36
C VAL A 323 -5.84 6.01 0.46
N ARG A 324 -6.03 4.70 0.57
CA ARG A 324 -5.25 3.71 -0.16
C ARG A 324 -5.90 3.36 -1.50
N ARG A 325 -5.07 3.33 -2.56
CA ARG A 325 -5.53 3.10 -3.95
C ARG A 325 -5.71 1.62 -4.31
N ASP A 326 -5.30 0.71 -3.42
CA ASP A 326 -5.44 -0.74 -3.57
C ASP A 326 -6.73 -1.30 -2.95
N VAL A 327 -7.57 -0.42 -2.41
CA VAL A 327 -8.88 -0.72 -1.82
C VAL A 327 -9.98 -0.34 -2.82
N CYS A 328 -11.06 -1.11 -2.90
CA CYS A 328 -12.17 -0.77 -3.82
C CYS A 328 -12.93 0.49 -3.36
N PRO A 329 -13.52 1.26 -4.30
CA PRO A 329 -14.26 2.49 -3.98
C PRO A 329 -15.37 2.30 -2.93
N TYR A 330 -16.08 1.18 -2.95
CA TYR A 330 -17.13 0.89 -1.96
C TYR A 330 -16.59 0.94 -0.52
N VAL A 331 -15.45 0.30 -0.27
CA VAL A 331 -14.84 0.26 1.06
C VAL A 331 -14.32 1.63 1.47
N GLN A 332 -13.81 2.43 0.52
CA GLN A 332 -13.42 3.82 0.79
C GLN A 332 -14.64 4.64 1.21
N ASP A 333 -15.75 4.55 0.47
CA ASP A 333 -16.99 5.27 0.77
C ASP A 333 -17.54 4.89 2.15
N ILE A 334 -17.65 3.59 2.45
CA ILE A 334 -18.13 3.11 3.75
C ILE A 334 -17.19 3.53 4.89
N SER A 335 -15.87 3.37 4.70
CA SER A 335 -14.88 3.81 5.69
C SER A 335 -15.00 5.30 6.00
N LYS A 336 -15.28 6.12 4.97
CA LYS A 336 -15.50 7.55 5.13
C LYS A 336 -16.76 7.83 5.94
N VAL A 337 -17.89 7.22 5.58
CA VAL A 337 -19.17 7.46 6.28
C VAL A 337 -19.09 7.00 7.74
N VAL A 338 -18.43 5.88 8.02
CA VAL A 338 -18.19 5.40 9.38
C VAL A 338 -17.33 6.42 10.16
N LEU A 339 -16.22 6.89 9.58
CA LEU A 339 -15.39 7.91 10.20
C LEU A 339 -16.13 9.23 10.41
N ASP A 340 -16.86 9.73 9.41
CA ASP A 340 -17.65 10.96 9.52
C ASP A 340 -18.67 10.85 10.67
N THR A 341 -19.32 9.68 10.83
CA THR A 341 -20.25 9.42 11.93
C THR A 341 -19.55 9.45 13.30
N LEU A 342 -18.34 8.87 13.40
CA LEU A 342 -17.57 8.85 14.65
C LEU A 342 -17.05 10.25 15.02
N PHE A 343 -16.58 11.04 14.05
CA PHE A 343 -15.92 12.32 14.29
C PHE A 343 -16.91 13.49 14.44
N TYR A 344 -17.93 13.56 13.58
CA TYR A 344 -18.89 14.67 13.59
C TYR A 344 -20.11 14.38 14.47
N GLU A 345 -20.65 13.16 14.43
CA GLU A 345 -21.88 12.82 15.17
C GLU A 345 -21.60 12.20 16.54
N ARG A 346 -20.35 11.74 16.81
CA ARG A 346 -19.94 11.04 18.03
C ARG A 346 -20.85 9.84 18.36
N ASN A 347 -21.38 9.15 17.33
CA ASN A 347 -22.36 8.09 17.49
C ASN A 347 -21.80 6.71 17.10
N ILE A 348 -21.36 5.95 18.11
CA ILE A 348 -20.75 4.62 17.93
C ILE A 348 -21.80 3.60 17.45
N ASN A 349 -23.02 3.64 17.98
CA ASN A 349 -24.11 2.73 17.58
C ASN A 349 -24.44 2.88 16.10
N LYS A 350 -24.62 4.11 15.63
CA LYS A 350 -24.90 4.39 14.20
C LYS A 350 -23.73 3.96 13.32
N ALA A 351 -22.48 4.16 13.76
CA ALA A 351 -21.31 3.68 13.03
C ALA A 351 -21.27 2.14 12.91
N LYS A 352 -21.67 1.42 13.97
CA LYS A 352 -21.85 -0.05 13.96
C LYS A 352 -22.95 -0.49 13.00
N GLU A 353 -24.12 0.14 13.05
CA GLU A 353 -25.24 -0.17 12.14
C GLU A 353 -24.87 0.03 10.67
N LEU A 354 -24.13 1.10 10.36
CA LEU A 354 -23.61 1.36 9.02
C LEU A 354 -22.62 0.28 8.56
N ALA A 355 -21.76 -0.20 9.46
CA ALA A 355 -20.84 -1.30 9.19
C ALA A 355 -21.59 -2.62 8.93
N GLU A 356 -22.58 -2.96 9.74
CA GLU A 356 -23.42 -4.16 9.57
C GLU A 356 -24.21 -4.11 8.25
N LYS A 357 -24.79 -2.96 7.91
CA LYS A 357 -25.45 -2.76 6.62
C LYS A 357 -24.48 -2.97 5.47
N ALA A 358 -23.26 -2.44 5.56
CA ALA A 358 -22.26 -2.58 4.52
C ALA A 358 -21.83 -4.04 4.29
N VAL A 359 -21.75 -4.82 5.36
CA VAL A 359 -21.55 -6.28 5.31
C VAL A 359 -22.72 -6.97 4.60
N GLY A 360 -23.95 -6.63 4.99
CA GLY A 360 -25.18 -7.13 4.36
C GLY A 360 -25.25 -6.87 2.85
N ASP A 361 -24.90 -5.66 2.43
CA ASP A 361 -24.93 -5.27 1.01
C ASP A 361 -23.92 -6.05 0.17
N LEU A 362 -22.75 -6.42 0.72
CA LEU A 362 -21.77 -7.28 0.04
C LEU A 362 -22.25 -8.72 -0.10
N ILE A 363 -22.71 -9.34 0.99
CA ILE A 363 -23.10 -10.76 0.95
C ILE A 363 -24.40 -10.99 0.17
N THR A 364 -25.25 -9.97 0.06
CA THR A 364 -26.48 -10.01 -0.75
C THR A 364 -26.26 -9.51 -2.18
N ASN A 365 -25.02 -9.24 -2.59
CA ASN A 365 -24.66 -8.77 -3.93
C ASN A 365 -25.43 -7.51 -4.39
N LYS A 366 -25.72 -6.60 -3.46
CA LYS A 366 -26.39 -5.30 -3.75
C LYS A 366 -25.42 -4.21 -4.19
N VAL A 367 -24.11 -4.40 -3.98
CA VAL A 367 -23.09 -3.40 -4.32
C VAL A 367 -22.83 -3.40 -5.84
N PRO A 368 -22.90 -2.24 -6.52
CA PRO A 368 -22.60 -2.14 -7.93
C PRO A 368 -21.14 -2.53 -8.26
N VAL A 369 -20.94 -3.26 -9.36
CA VAL A 369 -19.62 -3.72 -9.84
C VAL A 369 -18.60 -2.57 -9.93
N ASN A 370 -19.01 -1.40 -10.40
CA ASN A 370 -18.14 -0.23 -10.54
C ASN A 370 -17.52 0.22 -9.21
N LYS A 371 -18.21 0.00 -8.09
CA LYS A 371 -17.71 0.30 -6.74
C LYS A 371 -16.81 -0.81 -6.18
N LEU A 372 -16.76 -1.97 -6.83
CA LEU A 372 -15.91 -3.12 -6.46
C LEU A 372 -14.66 -3.25 -7.33
N LYS A 373 -14.48 -2.36 -8.30
CA LYS A 373 -13.31 -2.31 -9.20
C LYS A 373 -12.02 -2.12 -8.40
N LEU A 374 -11.09 -3.06 -8.56
CA LEU A 374 -9.70 -2.94 -8.10
C LEU A 374 -8.82 -2.56 -9.27
N SER A 375 -7.65 -1.97 -8.99
CA SER A 375 -6.66 -1.72 -10.04
C SER A 375 -5.23 -1.86 -9.52
N LYS A 376 -4.36 -2.46 -10.33
CA LYS A 376 -2.92 -2.56 -10.04
C LYS A 376 -2.09 -2.24 -11.29
N THR A 377 -1.00 -1.52 -11.07
CA THR A 377 -0.03 -1.19 -12.14
C THR A 377 0.73 -2.44 -12.58
N LEU A 378 0.75 -2.71 -13.88
CA LEU A 378 1.59 -3.71 -14.51
C LEU A 378 3.04 -3.21 -14.49
N ARG A 379 3.95 -3.93 -13.86
CA ARG A 379 5.37 -3.54 -13.71
C ARG A 379 6.24 -4.28 -14.71
N THR A 380 7.44 -3.77 -14.95
CA THR A 380 8.51 -4.50 -15.62
C THR A 380 9.21 -5.42 -14.62
N GLY A 381 9.24 -6.72 -14.92
CA GLY A 381 9.94 -7.73 -14.11
C GLY A 381 9.17 -8.11 -12.84
N TYR A 382 8.61 -9.31 -12.83
CA TYR A 382 8.02 -9.90 -11.64
C TYR A 382 8.91 -11.00 -11.05
N LYS A 383 8.77 -11.25 -9.75
CA LYS A 383 9.40 -12.42 -9.13
C LYS A 383 8.55 -13.66 -9.38
N CYS A 384 9.20 -14.78 -9.69
CA CYS A 384 8.54 -16.07 -9.77
C CYS A 384 7.88 -16.42 -8.42
N SER A 385 6.64 -16.87 -8.46
CA SER A 385 5.86 -17.24 -7.27
C SER A 385 6.36 -18.51 -6.57
N LYS A 386 7.18 -19.32 -7.25
CA LYS A 386 7.74 -20.58 -6.72
C LYS A 386 9.20 -20.44 -6.28
N CYS A 387 10.06 -19.87 -7.14
CA CYS A 387 11.50 -19.83 -6.89
C CYS A 387 12.04 -18.42 -6.60
N HIS A 388 11.18 -17.39 -6.53
CA HIS A 388 11.52 -15.99 -6.19
C HIS A 388 12.58 -15.28 -7.05
N ILE A 389 13.09 -15.92 -8.09
CA ILE A 389 13.99 -15.35 -9.10
C ILE A 389 13.23 -14.33 -9.96
N GLN A 390 13.91 -13.25 -10.35
CA GLN A 390 13.31 -12.21 -11.19
C GLN A 390 13.11 -12.72 -12.63
N GLU A 391 12.02 -12.29 -13.25
CA GLU A 391 11.65 -12.65 -14.62
C GLU A 391 12.69 -12.24 -15.67
N ASN A 392 13.51 -11.24 -15.37
CA ASN A 392 14.55 -10.73 -16.26
C ASN A 392 15.83 -11.58 -16.27
N ASP A 393 15.97 -12.51 -15.31
CA ASP A 393 17.09 -13.46 -15.24
C ASP A 393 16.75 -14.73 -16.02
N ILE A 394 16.69 -14.59 -17.35
CA ILE A 394 16.23 -15.64 -18.27
C ILE A 394 17.12 -16.90 -18.10
N GLY A 395 16.48 -18.04 -17.79
CA GLY A 395 17.14 -19.35 -17.74
C GLY A 395 17.61 -19.83 -16.36
N GLN A 396 17.52 -19.00 -15.32
CA GLN A 396 17.89 -19.37 -13.93
C GLN A 396 16.69 -19.79 -13.07
N CYS A 397 15.46 -19.61 -13.56
CA CYS A 397 14.24 -20.02 -12.87
C CYS A 397 14.22 -21.55 -12.63
N GLY A 398 14.24 -21.99 -11.38
CA GLY A 398 14.19 -23.42 -10.99
C GLY A 398 12.81 -24.08 -11.15
N CYS A 399 11.88 -23.47 -11.89
CA CYS A 399 10.53 -24.01 -12.12
C CYS A 399 10.51 -24.92 -13.36
N PRO A 400 9.48 -25.79 -13.49
CA PRO A 400 9.26 -26.55 -14.73
C PRO A 400 9.28 -25.62 -15.95
N ASN A 401 10.01 -26.00 -16.99
CA ASN A 401 10.25 -25.23 -18.23
C ASN A 401 11.11 -23.96 -18.10
N LYS A 402 11.73 -23.66 -16.95
CA LYS A 402 12.52 -22.44 -16.70
C LYS A 402 11.74 -21.13 -16.93
N ILE A 403 10.41 -21.18 -16.88
CA ILE A 403 9.53 -20.01 -17.06
C ILE A 403 9.02 -19.55 -15.68
N PRO A 404 9.20 -18.27 -15.30
CA PRO A 404 8.65 -17.71 -14.08
C PRO A 404 7.12 -17.83 -14.03
N THR A 405 6.59 -18.54 -13.03
CA THR A 405 5.15 -18.57 -12.78
C THR A 405 4.75 -17.37 -11.93
N ILE A 406 3.89 -16.48 -12.44
CA ILE A 406 3.47 -15.25 -11.75
C ILE A 406 2.00 -15.35 -11.41
N ASN A 407 1.66 -15.64 -10.15
CA ASN A 407 0.28 -15.90 -9.71
C ASN A 407 -0.47 -14.65 -9.24
N LEU A 408 -0.09 -13.47 -9.76
CA LEU A 408 -0.72 -12.20 -9.42
C LEU A 408 -1.98 -11.98 -10.27
N PRO A 409 -3.14 -11.61 -9.68
CA PRO A 409 -4.40 -11.53 -10.43
C PRO A 409 -4.34 -10.60 -11.65
N HIS A 410 -3.86 -9.36 -11.48
CA HIS A 410 -3.71 -8.38 -12.56
C HIS A 410 -2.75 -8.83 -13.67
N VAL A 411 -1.73 -9.62 -13.35
CA VAL A 411 -0.75 -10.11 -14.35
C VAL A 411 -1.37 -11.24 -15.16
N GLN A 412 -2.03 -12.19 -14.51
CA GLN A 412 -2.71 -13.30 -15.19
C GLN A 412 -3.90 -12.82 -16.02
N LEU A 413 -4.63 -11.81 -15.54
CA LEU A 413 -5.66 -11.15 -16.33
C LEU A 413 -5.06 -10.49 -17.58
N ALA A 414 -3.97 -9.72 -17.44
CA ALA A 414 -3.31 -9.10 -18.59
C ALA A 414 -2.82 -10.15 -19.62
N LYS A 415 -2.30 -11.29 -19.17
CA LYS A 415 -1.94 -12.42 -20.05
C LYS A 415 -3.15 -12.97 -20.81
N ARG A 416 -4.25 -13.25 -20.10
CA ARG A 416 -5.51 -13.71 -20.72
C ARG A 416 -6.06 -12.71 -21.75
N LEU A 417 -6.05 -11.41 -21.44
CA LEU A 417 -6.51 -10.36 -22.36
C LEU A 417 -5.66 -10.31 -23.64
N LYS A 418 -4.34 -10.55 -23.51
CA LYS A 418 -3.41 -10.61 -24.64
C LYS A 418 -3.64 -11.86 -25.50
N GLU A 419 -3.87 -13.01 -24.88
CA GLU A 419 -4.18 -14.27 -25.58
C GLU A 419 -5.54 -14.21 -26.31
N GLN A 420 -6.50 -13.46 -25.77
CA GLN A 420 -7.82 -13.26 -26.36
C GLN A 420 -7.84 -12.24 -27.52
N ASN A 421 -6.68 -11.82 -28.04
CA ASN A 421 -6.55 -10.82 -29.13
C ASN A 421 -7.36 -9.53 -28.88
N SER A 422 -7.34 -9.01 -27.64
CA SER A 422 -7.88 -7.68 -27.36
C SER A 422 -7.18 -6.65 -28.25
N ILE A 423 -7.93 -5.72 -28.86
CA ILE A 423 -7.42 -4.73 -29.84
C ILE A 423 -6.29 -3.86 -29.24
N ASP A 424 -6.28 -3.69 -27.91
CA ASP A 424 -5.27 -2.94 -27.18
C ASP A 424 -4.84 -3.71 -25.90
N PRO A 425 -3.79 -4.55 -25.98
CA PRO A 425 -3.32 -5.32 -24.83
C PRO A 425 -2.58 -4.40 -23.84
N PRO A 426 -2.80 -4.56 -22.52
CA PRO A 426 -2.21 -3.64 -21.56
C PRO A 426 -0.67 -3.63 -21.54
N GLN A 427 -0.09 -2.44 -21.44
CA GLN A 427 1.36 -2.23 -21.45
C GLN A 427 1.97 -2.07 -20.05
N SER A 428 3.30 -2.18 -19.98
CA SER A 428 4.01 -1.93 -18.72
C SER A 428 3.89 -0.47 -18.30
N GLY A 429 3.59 -0.23 -17.02
CA GLY A 429 3.26 1.08 -16.47
C GLY A 429 1.75 1.36 -16.42
N GLU A 430 0.94 0.63 -17.18
CA GLU A 430 -0.52 0.81 -17.18
C GLU A 430 -1.18 0.14 -15.98
N ARG A 431 -2.37 0.62 -15.60
CA ARG A 431 -3.16 0.04 -14.51
C ARG A 431 -4.22 -0.89 -15.08
N ILE A 432 -4.17 -2.15 -14.66
CA ILE A 432 -5.15 -3.16 -15.04
C ILE A 432 -6.30 -3.12 -14.04
N PRO A 433 -7.52 -2.81 -14.47
CA PRO A 433 -8.68 -2.95 -13.60
C PRO A 433 -9.20 -4.38 -13.60
N TYR A 434 -9.68 -4.84 -12.44
CA TYR A 434 -10.24 -6.17 -12.29
C TYR A 434 -11.24 -6.24 -11.14
N VAL A 435 -12.10 -7.25 -11.18
CA VAL A 435 -13.00 -7.65 -10.08
C VAL A 435 -12.86 -9.14 -9.79
N PHE A 436 -13.21 -9.55 -8.58
CA PHE A 436 -13.28 -10.97 -8.22
C PHE A 436 -14.67 -11.54 -8.47
N ILE A 437 -14.72 -12.67 -9.17
CA ILE A 437 -15.95 -13.39 -9.49
C ILE A 437 -16.07 -14.67 -8.65
N GLU A 438 -17.30 -15.10 -8.41
CA GLU A 438 -17.56 -16.37 -7.74
C GLU A 438 -16.97 -17.52 -8.56
N GLY A 439 -16.32 -18.45 -7.87
CA GLY A 439 -15.69 -19.61 -8.49
C GLY A 439 -14.80 -20.35 -7.51
N THR A 440 -14.31 -21.49 -7.95
CA THR A 440 -13.31 -22.29 -7.24
C THR A 440 -11.91 -22.02 -7.77
N GLY A 441 -10.90 -22.25 -6.93
CA GLY A 441 -9.51 -22.18 -7.35
C GLY A 441 -8.76 -20.95 -6.87
N LEU A 442 -7.63 -20.66 -7.51
CA LEU A 442 -6.70 -19.62 -7.06
C LEU A 442 -7.24 -18.23 -7.35
N GLN A 443 -6.84 -17.24 -6.54
CA GLN A 443 -7.32 -15.86 -6.67
C GLN A 443 -7.13 -15.28 -8.09
N HIS A 444 -6.04 -15.62 -8.78
CA HIS A 444 -5.78 -15.10 -10.14
C HIS A 444 -6.61 -15.76 -11.24
N GLU A 445 -7.22 -16.92 -10.97
CA GLU A 445 -8.16 -17.61 -11.86
C GLU A 445 -9.55 -16.95 -11.75
N ARG A 446 -9.87 -16.43 -10.57
CA ARG A 446 -11.18 -15.85 -10.21
C ARG A 446 -11.25 -14.33 -10.39
N VAL A 447 -10.50 -13.78 -11.35
CA VAL A 447 -10.59 -12.35 -11.70
C VAL A 447 -11.04 -12.14 -13.13
N GLN A 448 -11.75 -11.04 -13.36
CA GLN A 448 -12.21 -10.62 -14.68
C GLN A 448 -12.13 -9.11 -14.86
N HIS A 449 -11.99 -8.65 -16.10
CA HIS A 449 -12.08 -7.24 -16.44
C HIS A 449 -13.54 -6.75 -16.25
N PRO A 450 -13.80 -5.62 -15.58
CA PRO A 450 -15.18 -5.19 -15.27
C PRO A 450 -16.08 -5.05 -16.49
N GLU A 451 -15.52 -4.63 -17.63
CA GLU A 451 -16.27 -4.44 -18.88
C GLU A 451 -16.50 -5.75 -19.66
N LEU A 452 -15.81 -6.83 -19.29
CA LEU A 452 -15.93 -8.15 -19.92
C LEU A 452 -16.71 -9.14 -19.05
N LEU A 453 -17.45 -8.65 -18.05
CA LEU A 453 -18.31 -9.50 -17.22
C LEU A 453 -19.53 -9.96 -18.03
N THR A 454 -19.78 -11.26 -18.01
CA THR A 454 -21.00 -11.83 -18.60
C THR A 454 -22.15 -11.81 -17.59
N SER A 455 -23.40 -11.84 -18.06
CA SER A 455 -24.59 -11.88 -17.18
C SER A 455 -24.64 -13.10 -16.25
N SER A 456 -23.90 -14.16 -16.57
CA SER A 456 -23.77 -15.38 -15.76
C SER A 456 -22.73 -15.28 -14.65
N GLN A 457 -21.79 -14.32 -14.71
CA GLN A 457 -20.72 -14.17 -13.73
C GLN A 457 -21.19 -13.31 -12.56
N LYS A 458 -21.23 -13.91 -11.38
CA LYS A 458 -21.52 -13.21 -10.13
C LYS A 458 -20.24 -12.75 -9.45
N ILE A 459 -20.32 -11.66 -8.70
CA ILE A 459 -19.20 -11.13 -7.91
C ILE A 459 -19.04 -11.95 -6.63
N ASP A 460 -17.79 -12.21 -6.24
CA ASP A 460 -17.48 -12.92 -4.99
C ASP A 460 -17.60 -11.97 -3.78
N GLY A 461 -18.82 -11.74 -3.31
CA GLY A 461 -19.09 -10.87 -2.16
C GLY A 461 -18.34 -11.29 -0.88
N LEU A 462 -18.10 -12.60 -0.70
CA LEU A 462 -17.35 -13.13 0.45
C LEU A 462 -15.86 -12.76 0.36
N TYR A 463 -15.27 -12.83 -0.84
CA TYR A 463 -13.90 -12.36 -1.04
C TYR A 463 -13.76 -10.88 -0.67
N TYR A 464 -14.67 -10.02 -1.13
CA TYR A 464 -14.65 -8.59 -0.81
C TYR A 464 -14.88 -8.35 0.68
N LEU A 465 -15.75 -9.11 1.34
CA LEU A 465 -15.93 -9.02 2.78
C LEU A 465 -14.62 -9.31 3.51
N ASP A 466 -13.99 -10.46 3.26
CA ASP A 466 -12.81 -10.92 4.01
C ASP A 466 -11.53 -10.14 3.66
N HIS A 467 -11.33 -9.81 2.38
CA HIS A 467 -10.06 -9.26 1.89
C HIS A 467 -10.09 -7.76 1.62
N GLN A 468 -11.27 -7.14 1.60
CA GLN A 468 -11.41 -5.71 1.33
C GLN A 468 -12.10 -4.97 2.46
N LEU A 469 -13.24 -5.43 2.99
CA LEU A 469 -14.05 -4.65 3.95
C LEU A 469 -13.69 -4.91 5.42
N ARG A 470 -13.43 -6.16 5.80
CA ARG A 470 -13.29 -6.58 7.20
C ARG A 470 -12.16 -5.83 7.92
N VAL A 471 -10.94 -5.90 7.41
CA VAL A 471 -9.77 -5.28 8.03
C VAL A 471 -9.91 -3.75 8.19
N PRO A 472 -10.40 -2.99 7.19
CA PRO A 472 -10.71 -1.58 7.38
C PRO A 472 -11.70 -1.30 8.50
N LEU A 473 -12.84 -1.99 8.54
CA LEU A 473 -13.85 -1.77 9.57
C LEU A 473 -13.33 -2.16 10.95
N GLU A 474 -12.61 -3.28 11.06
CA GLU A 474 -11.95 -3.68 12.31
C GLU A 474 -10.97 -2.59 12.77
N THR A 475 -10.12 -2.08 11.87
CA THR A 475 -9.19 -1.00 12.19
C THR A 475 -9.92 0.25 12.70
N LEU A 476 -11.02 0.65 12.06
CA LEU A 476 -11.74 1.87 12.42
C LEU A 476 -12.50 1.73 13.74
N LEU A 477 -13.11 0.57 13.97
CA LEU A 477 -14.05 0.37 15.06
C LEU A 477 -13.44 -0.30 16.29
N GLU A 478 -12.26 -0.94 16.20
CA GLU A 478 -11.60 -1.56 17.35
C GLU A 478 -11.31 -0.59 18.50
N LEU A 479 -11.12 0.70 18.20
CA LEU A 479 -10.81 1.72 19.20
C LEU A 479 -12.04 2.24 19.94
N VAL A 480 -13.24 1.99 19.41
CA VAL A 480 -14.51 2.53 19.94
C VAL A 480 -15.48 1.43 20.38
N LEU A 481 -15.43 0.25 19.76
CA LEU A 481 -16.17 -0.93 20.21
C LEU A 481 -15.37 -1.64 21.30
N THR A 482 -15.37 -1.04 22.48
CA THR A 482 -14.70 -1.55 23.68
C THR A 482 -15.73 -1.92 24.75
N PRO A 483 -15.36 -2.79 25.72
CA PRO A 483 -16.22 -3.08 26.86
C PRO A 483 -16.60 -1.80 27.65
N GLU A 484 -15.72 -0.81 27.70
CA GLU A 484 -15.97 0.50 28.33
C GLU A 484 -17.14 1.25 27.67
N ASN A 485 -17.33 1.06 26.36
CA ASN A 485 -18.44 1.64 25.61
C ASN A 485 -19.65 0.69 25.49
N GLY A 486 -19.67 -0.41 26.25
CA GLY A 486 -20.79 -1.37 26.29
C GLY A 486 -20.73 -2.48 25.24
N TYR A 487 -19.59 -2.68 24.56
CA TYR A 487 -19.42 -3.71 23.52
C TYR A 487 -18.45 -4.80 23.99
N GLU A 488 -18.98 -5.88 24.56
CA GLU A 488 -18.18 -6.98 25.15
C GLU A 488 -17.36 -7.76 24.13
N HIS A 489 -17.79 -7.79 22.86
CA HIS A 489 -17.13 -8.59 21.82
C HIS A 489 -16.46 -7.74 20.74
N GLY A 490 -16.41 -6.43 20.94
CA GLY A 490 -15.80 -5.48 20.03
C GLY A 490 -16.29 -5.62 18.59
N THR A 491 -15.38 -5.71 17.63
CA THR A 491 -15.72 -5.80 16.20
C THR A 491 -16.38 -7.13 15.83
N ALA A 492 -16.28 -8.17 16.67
CA ALA A 492 -16.98 -9.44 16.44
C ALA A 492 -18.50 -9.27 16.51
N GLU A 493 -18.99 -8.20 17.14
CA GLU A 493 -20.41 -7.83 17.12
C GLU A 493 -20.93 -7.45 15.74
N ILE A 494 -20.07 -7.20 14.78
CA ILE A 494 -20.44 -6.90 13.39
C ILE A 494 -20.39 -8.17 12.54
N PHE A 495 -19.31 -8.95 12.69
CA PHE A 495 -19.02 -10.06 11.76
C PHE A 495 -19.49 -11.42 12.25
N GLU A 496 -19.26 -11.78 13.51
CA GLU A 496 -19.58 -13.11 14.05
C GLU A 496 -20.89 -13.14 14.81
N LYS A 497 -21.17 -12.11 15.60
CA LYS A 497 -22.35 -11.97 16.46
C LYS A 497 -23.36 -10.96 15.94
N GLY A 498 -23.04 -10.29 14.83
CA GLY A 498 -23.93 -9.33 14.19
C GLY A 498 -25.06 -10.00 13.41
N VAL A 499 -25.93 -9.18 12.83
CA VAL A 499 -27.14 -9.59 12.08
C VAL A 499 -26.85 -10.65 11.00
N PHE A 500 -25.67 -10.58 10.38
CA PHE A 500 -25.28 -11.47 9.28
C PHE A 500 -24.29 -12.57 9.68
N GLY A 501 -23.95 -12.72 10.95
CA GLY A 501 -22.89 -13.63 11.41
C GLY A 501 -23.11 -15.10 11.04
N GLU A 502 -24.32 -15.62 11.22
CA GLU A 502 -24.68 -16.98 10.81
C GLU A 502 -24.58 -17.16 9.29
N THR A 503 -25.05 -16.17 8.53
CA THR A 503 -25.00 -16.20 7.06
C THR A 503 -23.55 -16.23 6.57
N ILE A 504 -22.67 -15.41 7.15
CA ILE A 504 -21.24 -15.39 6.84
C ILE A 504 -20.61 -16.76 7.15
N SER A 505 -20.93 -17.35 8.30
CA SER A 505 -20.43 -18.67 8.69
C SER A 505 -20.84 -19.77 7.69
N LEU A 506 -22.10 -19.78 7.27
CA LEU A 506 -22.61 -20.73 6.27
C LEU A 506 -21.94 -20.53 4.91
N LEU A 507 -21.82 -19.29 4.43
CA LEU A 507 -21.15 -18.98 3.16
C LEU A 507 -19.66 -19.39 3.17
N LYS A 508 -18.97 -19.18 4.29
CA LYS A 508 -17.57 -19.62 4.48
C LYS A 508 -17.44 -21.13 4.41
N LYS A 509 -18.29 -21.88 5.10
CA LYS A 509 -18.31 -23.36 5.05
C LYS A 509 -18.56 -23.86 3.62
N ALA A 510 -19.57 -23.32 2.95
CA ALA A 510 -19.87 -23.67 1.56
C ALA A 510 -18.72 -23.34 0.60
N SER A 511 -18.02 -22.22 0.81
CA SER A 511 -16.82 -21.88 0.03
C SER A 511 -15.67 -22.87 0.27
N GLN A 512 -15.41 -23.24 1.54
CA GLN A 512 -14.37 -24.20 1.89
C GLN A 512 -14.62 -25.58 1.29
N GLU A 513 -15.86 -26.08 1.34
CA GLU A 513 -16.22 -27.36 0.73
C GLU A 513 -16.00 -27.35 -0.79
N ARG A 514 -16.36 -26.26 -1.48
CA ARG A 514 -16.12 -26.09 -2.91
C ARG A 514 -14.62 -26.09 -3.24
N ASP A 515 -13.80 -25.43 -2.44
CA ASP A 515 -12.34 -25.40 -2.62
C ASP A 515 -11.69 -26.77 -2.36
N ILE A 516 -12.18 -27.52 -1.38
CA ILE A 516 -11.72 -28.90 -1.12
C ILE A 516 -12.02 -29.79 -2.31
N ARG A 517 -13.25 -29.72 -2.85
CA ARG A 517 -13.63 -30.46 -4.06
C ARG A 517 -12.73 -30.11 -5.24
N TYR A 518 -12.50 -28.82 -5.50
CA TYR A 518 -11.60 -28.36 -6.57
C TYR A 518 -10.18 -28.91 -6.43
N LYS A 519 -9.58 -28.83 -5.23
CA LYS A 519 -8.24 -29.36 -4.97
C LYS A 519 -8.17 -30.88 -5.17
N ASN A 520 -9.21 -31.60 -4.81
CA ASN A 520 -9.28 -33.05 -5.02
C ASN A 520 -9.36 -33.38 -6.52
N THR A 521 -10.18 -32.66 -7.29
CA THR A 521 -10.25 -32.82 -8.75
C THR A 521 -8.89 -32.55 -9.41
N GLN A 522 -8.23 -31.44 -9.06
CA GLN A 522 -6.90 -31.11 -9.59
C GLN A 522 -5.84 -32.17 -9.25
N ARG A 523 -5.90 -32.78 -8.06
CA ARG A 523 -5.01 -33.90 -7.70
C ARG A 523 -5.28 -35.16 -8.53
N ILE A 524 -6.54 -35.46 -8.80
CA ILE A 524 -6.94 -36.60 -9.64
C ILE A 524 -6.46 -36.38 -11.08
N GLU A 525 -6.70 -35.20 -11.64
CA GLU A 525 -6.26 -34.82 -13.00
C GLU A 525 -4.73 -34.84 -13.13
N ALA A 526 -4.01 -34.29 -12.15
CA ALA A 526 -2.54 -34.34 -12.13
C ALA A 526 -2.01 -35.78 -12.02
N ALA A 527 -2.66 -36.65 -11.23
CA ALA A 527 -2.30 -38.06 -11.13
C ALA A 527 -2.57 -38.82 -12.45
N ALA A 528 -3.68 -38.51 -13.13
CA ALA A 528 -4.01 -39.08 -14.44
C ALA A 528 -3.01 -38.63 -15.53
N ALA A 529 -2.56 -37.37 -15.50
CA ALA A 529 -1.57 -36.84 -16.44
C ALA A 529 -0.18 -37.47 -16.28
N PHE A 530 0.18 -37.98 -15.09
CA PHE A 530 1.46 -38.63 -14.82
C PHE A 530 1.49 -40.14 -15.14
N THR A 531 0.37 -40.73 -15.56
CA THR A 531 0.31 -42.15 -15.94
C THR A 531 -0.31 -42.36 -17.32
N PRO A 532 0.42 -42.10 -18.42
CA PRO A 532 0.06 -42.68 -19.70
C PRO A 532 0.40 -44.18 -19.66
N GLY A 533 -0.59 -45.02 -19.34
CA GLY A 533 -0.53 -46.46 -19.62
C GLY A 533 -0.31 -47.43 -18.46
N MET A 534 -0.54 -47.07 -17.19
CA MET A 534 -0.58 -48.07 -16.11
C MET A 534 -1.82 -47.90 -15.22
N HIS A 535 -2.62 -48.96 -15.11
CA HIS A 535 -3.71 -49.08 -14.15
C HIS A 535 -3.19 -48.88 -12.71
N VAL A 536 -3.41 -47.68 -12.16
CA VAL A 536 -3.14 -47.38 -10.76
C VAL A 536 -4.21 -48.06 -9.90
N LYS A 537 -3.98 -49.30 -9.46
CA LYS A 537 -4.67 -49.87 -8.29
C LYS A 537 -4.10 -49.19 -7.04
N ARG A 538 -4.77 -48.17 -6.49
CA ARG A 538 -4.52 -47.71 -5.11
C ARG A 538 -5.78 -47.82 -4.27
N LYS A 539 -5.65 -48.55 -3.15
CA LYS A 539 -6.61 -48.65 -2.05
C LYS A 539 -6.94 -47.26 -1.51
N ILE A 540 -8.16 -46.79 -1.77
CA ILE A 540 -8.77 -45.73 -0.96
C ILE A 540 -9.10 -46.37 0.39
N LYS A 541 -8.51 -45.87 1.49
CA LYS A 541 -9.01 -46.20 2.83
C LYS A 541 -10.37 -45.53 2.96
N ALA A 542 -11.42 -46.33 2.91
CA ALA A 542 -12.75 -45.93 3.30
C ALA A 542 -12.74 -45.66 4.81
N ASN A 543 -12.67 -44.39 5.19
CA ASN A 543 -13.25 -43.84 6.40
C ASN A 543 -13.56 -42.38 6.05
N GLU A 544 -14.79 -41.95 6.33
CA GLU A 544 -15.41 -40.67 5.94
C GLU A 544 -16.24 -40.69 4.64
N PHE A 545 -17.19 -41.62 4.55
CA PHE A 545 -18.45 -41.41 3.83
C PHE A 545 -19.59 -42.09 4.59
N THR A 546 -20.25 -41.35 5.47
CA THR A 546 -21.59 -41.70 5.96
C THR A 546 -22.61 -40.85 5.20
N ASN A 547 -23.06 -41.37 4.07
CA ASN A 547 -24.46 -41.38 3.63
C ASN A 547 -24.54 -41.80 2.15
N GLY A 548 -25.13 -42.97 1.89
CA GLY A 548 -25.70 -43.34 0.57
C GLY A 548 -24.94 -44.42 -0.22
N ILE A 549 -25.19 -45.69 0.13
CA ILE A 549 -25.23 -46.90 -0.73
C ILE A 549 -24.05 -47.13 -1.70
N VAL A 550 -23.14 -48.03 -1.31
CA VAL A 550 -22.30 -48.83 -2.22
C VAL A 550 -22.42 -50.28 -1.78
N LYS A 551 -22.73 -51.21 -2.70
CA LYS A 551 -22.57 -52.66 -2.46
C LYS A 551 -21.80 -53.34 -3.60
N HIS A 552 -20.60 -53.79 -3.23
CA HIS A 552 -19.69 -54.76 -3.85
C HIS A 552 -19.24 -54.56 -5.31
N VAL A 553 -17.92 -54.43 -5.48
CA VAL A 553 -17.20 -54.69 -6.73
C VAL A 553 -16.16 -55.75 -6.41
N ASP A 554 -16.26 -56.92 -7.05
CA ASP A 554 -15.25 -57.96 -6.97
C ASP A 554 -14.25 -57.78 -8.13
N LEU A 555 -12.97 -57.79 -7.81
CA LEU A 555 -11.87 -57.41 -8.71
C LEU A 555 -11.12 -58.65 -9.18
N GLU A 556 -11.67 -59.44 -10.11
CA GLU A 556 -10.82 -60.36 -10.89
C GLU A 556 -11.33 -60.80 -12.28
N GLU A 557 -12.55 -60.45 -12.70
CA GLU A 557 -12.96 -60.60 -14.10
C GLU A 557 -13.74 -59.36 -14.56
N ALA A 558 -13.32 -58.75 -15.67
CA ALA A 558 -13.92 -57.53 -16.23
C ALA A 558 -15.36 -57.77 -16.74
N ARG A 559 -16.33 -57.82 -15.83
CA ARG A 559 -17.77 -57.86 -16.12
C ARG A 559 -18.46 -56.69 -15.42
N VAL A 560 -19.09 -55.82 -16.20
CA VAL A 560 -20.00 -54.79 -15.68
C VAL A 560 -21.42 -55.29 -15.93
N THR A 561 -22.13 -55.66 -14.87
CA THR A 561 -23.57 -55.97 -14.94
C THR A 561 -24.34 -54.75 -14.46
N VAL A 562 -25.13 -54.13 -15.33
CA VAL A 562 -26.09 -53.09 -14.96
C VAL A 562 -27.45 -53.75 -14.78
N LEU A 563 -28.01 -53.67 -13.57
CA LEU A 563 -29.43 -53.97 -13.34
C LEU A 563 -30.24 -52.69 -13.61
N LEU A 564 -31.08 -52.73 -14.64
CA LEU A 564 -32.15 -51.76 -14.81
C LEU A 564 -33.40 -52.25 -14.05
N GLU A 565 -34.18 -51.31 -13.50
CA GLU A 565 -35.33 -51.53 -12.60
C GLU A 565 -36.50 -52.38 -13.16
N THR A 566 -36.35 -53.03 -14.31
CA THR A 566 -37.40 -53.87 -14.92
C THR A 566 -37.04 -55.37 -15.03
N GLY A 567 -36.05 -55.86 -14.27
CA GLY A 567 -35.91 -57.31 -14.02
C GLY A 567 -35.58 -58.20 -15.21
N LYS A 568 -34.88 -57.69 -16.24
CA LYS A 568 -34.29 -58.52 -17.32
C LYS A 568 -32.81 -58.19 -17.50
N THR A 569 -31.98 -59.23 -17.50
CA THR A 569 -30.53 -59.18 -17.71
C THR A 569 -30.18 -59.38 -19.18
N CYS A 570 -29.21 -58.61 -19.69
CA CYS A 570 -28.61 -58.83 -21.01
C CYS A 570 -27.08 -58.75 -20.89
N ASN A 571 -26.37 -59.69 -21.51
CA ASN A 571 -24.91 -59.76 -21.52
C ASN A 571 -24.38 -59.19 -22.84
N ILE A 572 -23.39 -58.29 -22.79
CA ILE A 572 -22.68 -57.79 -23.98
C ILE A 572 -21.19 -58.07 -23.81
N PHE A 573 -20.59 -58.74 -24.79
CA PHE A 573 -19.14 -59.01 -24.88
C PHE A 573 -18.47 -57.93 -25.75
N PRO A 574 -17.21 -57.53 -25.48
CA PRO A 574 -16.46 -56.65 -26.36
C PRO A 574 -15.46 -57.46 -27.20
N ASP A 575 -15.63 -57.48 -28.53
CA ASP A 575 -14.56 -57.81 -29.48
C ASP A 575 -14.27 -56.61 -30.40
N SER A 576 -12.98 -56.23 -30.41
CA SER A 576 -12.18 -55.52 -31.42
C SER A 576 -12.75 -54.34 -32.24
N LEU A 577 -12.00 -53.24 -32.19
CA LEU A 577 -12.02 -52.03 -33.03
C LEU A 577 -12.27 -52.24 -34.54
N SER A 578 -13.10 -51.38 -35.15
CA SER A 578 -12.66 -50.50 -36.26
C SER A 578 -13.62 -49.33 -36.49
N LEU A 579 -13.04 -48.16 -36.82
CA LEU A 579 -13.73 -46.93 -37.23
C LEU A 579 -14.34 -47.10 -38.63
N SER A 580 -15.67 -47.19 -38.72
CA SER A 580 -16.51 -46.63 -39.79
C SER A 580 -17.97 -47.01 -39.49
N THR A 581 -18.93 -46.22 -39.99
CA THR A 581 -20.39 -46.42 -39.90
C THR A 581 -21.05 -46.28 -38.52
N PHE A 582 -21.48 -45.04 -38.21
CA PHE A 582 -22.62 -44.76 -37.32
C PHE A 582 -23.38 -43.52 -37.83
N SER A 583 -23.83 -43.59 -39.09
CA SER A 583 -25.14 -43.06 -39.48
C SER A 583 -25.96 -44.29 -39.86
N ASP A 584 -27.24 -44.29 -39.52
CA ASP A 584 -28.21 -45.39 -39.69
C ASP A 584 -28.30 -46.33 -38.48
N SER A 585 -29.08 -45.91 -37.47
CA SER A 585 -29.98 -46.77 -36.67
C SER A 585 -30.68 -45.97 -35.56
N LEU A 586 -31.38 -44.90 -35.93
CA LEU A 586 -32.36 -44.21 -35.08
C LEU A 586 -33.69 -44.18 -35.83
N SER A 587 -34.26 -45.36 -36.06
CA SER A 587 -35.60 -45.51 -36.66
C SER A 587 -36.27 -46.81 -36.20
N SER A 588 -36.47 -46.97 -34.90
CA SER A 588 -37.50 -47.85 -34.35
C SER A 588 -37.66 -47.61 -32.85
N LEU A 589 -38.52 -46.66 -32.48
CA LEU A 589 -39.31 -46.64 -31.23
C LEU A 589 -39.98 -45.26 -31.10
N SER A 590 -41.04 -45.02 -31.86
CA SER A 590 -42.18 -44.21 -31.42
C SER A 590 -43.30 -44.29 -32.45
N SER A 591 -44.21 -45.24 -32.23
CA SER A 591 -45.54 -45.20 -32.84
C SER A 591 -46.59 -45.45 -31.76
N SER A 592 -47.04 -44.36 -31.15
CA SER A 592 -48.45 -44.16 -30.81
C SER A 592 -48.71 -42.65 -30.83
N SER A 593 -49.25 -42.18 -31.97
CA SER A 593 -50.27 -41.12 -32.17
C SER A 593 -50.41 -40.03 -31.07
N SER A 594 -50.52 -38.73 -31.35
CA SER A 594 -50.90 -37.99 -32.57
C SER A 594 -50.90 -36.50 -32.21
N ILE A 595 -50.38 -35.62 -33.09
CA ILE A 595 -50.99 -34.34 -33.53
C ILE A 595 -50.05 -33.70 -34.58
N PHE A 596 -50.69 -33.20 -35.63
CA PHE A 596 -50.23 -32.80 -36.96
C PHE A 596 -49.32 -31.55 -37.05
N ARG A 597 -48.32 -31.64 -37.98
CA ARG A 597 -47.94 -30.70 -39.08
C ARG A 597 -47.49 -29.26 -38.74
N ASP A 598 -46.54 -28.60 -39.41
CA ASP A 598 -45.96 -28.58 -40.78
C ASP A 598 -44.64 -27.74 -40.70
N SER A 599 -43.70 -27.63 -41.65
CA SER A 599 -43.20 -28.36 -42.81
C SER A 599 -41.93 -27.60 -43.26
N LEU A 600 -40.89 -28.31 -43.69
CA LEU A 600 -39.73 -27.79 -44.41
C LEU A 600 -40.08 -27.61 -45.90
N SER A 601 -39.52 -26.62 -46.58
CA SER A 601 -38.73 -26.82 -47.81
C SER A 601 -38.40 -25.49 -48.50
N LEU A 602 -37.14 -25.31 -48.91
CA LEU A 602 -36.76 -25.40 -50.33
C LEU A 602 -35.24 -25.18 -50.54
N SER A 603 -34.76 -25.94 -51.51
CA SER A 603 -33.41 -26.22 -51.98
C SER A 603 -33.01 -25.39 -53.21
N SER A 604 -31.70 -25.19 -53.43
CA SER A 604 -30.99 -25.26 -54.75
C SER A 604 -29.56 -24.71 -54.55
N SER A 605 -28.44 -25.46 -54.63
CA SER A 605 -27.80 -26.25 -55.70
C SER A 605 -26.89 -25.46 -56.68
N SER A 606 -25.70 -26.05 -56.90
CA SER A 606 -24.73 -25.93 -58.03
C SER A 606 -23.63 -24.85 -57.90
N THR A 607 -22.34 -25.16 -57.71
CA THR A 607 -21.24 -25.71 -58.60
C THR A 607 -20.22 -24.58 -58.86
N ALA A 608 -18.90 -24.73 -59.01
CA ALA A 608 -17.88 -25.77 -58.83
C ALA A 608 -16.49 -25.14 -59.13
N ALA A 609 -15.43 -25.85 -58.73
CA ALA A 609 -14.04 -25.82 -59.25
C ALA A 609 -13.08 -24.67 -58.82
N ALA A 610 -11.76 -24.84 -58.67
CA ALA A 610 -10.82 -25.96 -58.45
C ALA A 610 -9.38 -25.35 -58.42
N ILE A 611 -8.45 -25.87 -57.58
CA ILE A 611 -6.96 -25.93 -57.77
C ILE A 611 -6.21 -24.56 -57.67
N ARG A 612 -5.06 -24.31 -56.99
CA ARG A 612 -3.84 -25.02 -56.55
C ARG A 612 -3.08 -24.19 -55.48
N PRO A 613 -2.09 -24.76 -54.74
CA PRO A 613 -1.18 -24.02 -53.86
C PRO A 613 0.18 -23.71 -54.51
N THR A 614 0.79 -22.58 -54.12
CA THR A 614 2.21 -22.18 -54.26
C THR A 614 2.37 -20.90 -53.42
N LEU A 615 3.41 -20.62 -52.63
CA LEU A 615 4.76 -21.18 -52.44
C LEU A 615 5.16 -20.89 -50.97
#